data_AF-A0A949HP67-F1
#
_entry.id   AF-A0A949HP67-F1
#
_cell.length_a   1.000
_cell.length_b   1.000
_cell.length_c   1.000
_cell.angle_alpha   90.00
_cell.angle_beta   90.00
_cell.angle_gamma   90.00
#
_symmetry.space_group_name_H-M   'P 1'
#
loop_
_entity.id
_entity.type
_entity.pdbx_description
1 polymer ?
#
loop_
_entity_poly.entity_id
_entity_poly.type
_entity_poly.pdbx_seq_one_letter_code
_entity_poly.pdbx_strand_id
1 'polypeptide(L)'
;EVTPAMRQVLTRTEHLKARMFEIVREHAEIIETAHELLRVARAEHKLTLVTFTEHLMLRAWTDEVVFYPAAILIGEYLKLRFNGHAESIK
;
A
#
# COMPACT_ATOMS: atom_id res chain seq x y z
N GLU A 1 -9.35 22.04 1.80
CA GLU A 1 -10.04 22.09 3.10
C GLU A 1 -10.32 20.65 3.57
N VAL A 2 -10.33 20.38 4.88
CA VAL A 2 -10.68 19.05 5.42
C VAL A 2 -12.19 19.01 5.66
N THR A 3 -12.88 18.01 5.12
CA THR A 3 -14.34 17.89 5.28
C THR A 3 -14.72 16.76 6.23
N PRO A 4 -15.89 16.81 6.88
CA PRO A 4 -16.35 15.73 7.77
C PRO A 4 -16.39 14.35 7.10
N ALA A 5 -16.69 14.30 5.80
CA ALA A 5 -16.69 13.07 5.01
C ALA A 5 -15.34 12.35 5.00
N MET A 6 -14.22 13.07 5.16
CA MET A 6 -12.87 12.49 5.21
C MET A 6 -12.63 11.65 6.47
N ARG A 7 -13.51 11.70 7.49
CA ARG A 7 -13.39 10.85 8.69
C ARG A 7 -13.43 9.35 8.36
N GLN A 8 -14.12 8.96 7.29
CA GLN A 8 -14.17 7.56 6.83
C GLN A 8 -12.80 7.01 6.38
N VAL A 9 -11.87 7.90 6.04
CA VAL A 9 -10.50 7.53 5.63
C VAL A 9 -9.70 7.01 6.83
N LEU A 10 -9.96 7.54 8.04
CA LEU A 10 -9.22 7.19 9.25
C LEU A 10 -9.25 5.70 9.54
N THR A 11 -10.44 5.07 9.48
CA THR A 11 -10.57 3.62 9.72
C THR A 11 -9.72 2.81 8.74
N ARG A 12 -9.69 3.22 7.46
CA ARG A 12 -8.93 2.53 6.41
C ARG A 12 -7.43 2.69 6.60
N THR A 13 -6.97 3.90 6.91
CA THR A 13 -5.54 4.18 7.12
C THR A 13 -5.00 3.56 8.40
N GLU A 14 -5.82 3.46 9.46
CA GLU A 14 -5.45 2.74 10.68
C GLU A 14 -5.33 1.24 10.44
N HIS A 15 -6.30 0.66 9.75
CA HIS A 15 -6.24 -0.75 9.39
C HIS A 15 -5.02 -1.04 8.51
N LEU A 16 -4.72 -0.18 7.53
CA LEU A 16 -3.51 -0.29 6.71
C LEU A 16 -2.25 -0.22 7.57
N LYS A 17 -2.14 0.77 8.47
CA LYS A 17 -0.99 0.94 9.37
C LYS A 17 -0.77 -0.29 10.24
N ALA A 18 -1.85 -0.85 10.80
CA ALA A 18 -1.80 -2.03 11.67
C ALA A 18 -1.34 -3.29 10.92
N ARG A 19 -1.69 -3.42 9.64
CA ARG A 19 -1.39 -4.61 8.82
C ARG A 19 -0.19 -4.46 7.89
N MET A 20 0.40 -3.27 7.77
CA MET A 20 1.45 -2.98 6.78
C MET A 20 2.60 -3.99 6.83
N PHE A 21 3.11 -4.30 8.02
CA PHE A 21 4.21 -5.26 8.18
C PHE A 21 3.81 -6.69 7.78
N GLU A 22 2.56 -7.08 8.05
CA GLU A 22 2.03 -8.38 7.62
C GLU A 22 1.91 -8.43 6.09
N ILE A 23 1.37 -7.39 5.46
CA ILE A 23 1.21 -7.29 4.00
C ILE A 23 2.58 -7.34 3.29
N VAL A 24 3.57 -6.57 3.77
CA VAL A 24 4.92 -6.57 3.20
C VAL A 24 5.57 -7.95 3.32
N ARG A 25 5.37 -8.64 4.45
CA ARG A 25 5.85 -10.01 4.64
C ARG A 25 5.21 -10.98 3.65
N GLU A 26 3.88 -10.88 3.46
CA GLU A 26 3.15 -11.70 2.47
C GLU A 26 3.60 -11.41 1.04
N HIS A 27 3.83 -10.14 0.69
CA HIS A 27 4.34 -9.75 -0.62
C HIS A 27 5.74 -10.28 -0.90
N ALA A 28 6.61 -10.41 0.12
CA ALA A 28 7.95 -10.96 -0.08
C ALA A 28 7.91 -12.39 -0.65
N GLU A 29 7.02 -13.24 -0.13
CA GLU A 29 6.81 -14.62 -0.61
C GLU A 29 6.29 -14.63 -2.07
N ILE A 30 5.39 -13.70 -2.41
CA ILE A 30 4.86 -13.53 -3.77
C ILE A 30 5.95 -13.06 -4.73
N ILE A 31 6.77 -12.09 -4.33
CA ILE A 31 7.84 -11.52 -5.15
C ILE A 31 8.94 -12.56 -5.41
N GLU A 32 9.29 -13.39 -4.43
CA GLU A 32 10.23 -14.49 -4.63
C GLU A 32 9.71 -15.47 -5.69
N THR A 33 8.45 -15.88 -5.57
CA THR A 33 7.81 -16.77 -6.55
C THR A 33 7.69 -16.11 -7.93
N ALA A 34 7.41 -14.81 -7.97
CA ALA A 34 7.34 -14.03 -9.19
C ALA A 34 8.69 -13.97 -9.92
N HIS A 35 9.82 -13.82 -9.21
CA HIS A 35 11.14 -13.86 -9.84
C HIS A 35 11.41 -15.20 -10.55
N GLU A 36 11.02 -16.31 -9.94
CA GLU A 36 11.19 -17.63 -10.54
C GLU A 36 10.27 -17.80 -11.78
N LEU A 37 9.02 -17.35 -11.69
CA LEU A 37 8.10 -17.32 -12.83
C LEU A 37 8.68 -16.48 -13.98
N LEU A 38 9.24 -15.30 -13.69
CA LEU A 38 9.85 -14.42 -14.70
C LEU A 38 11.03 -15.11 -15.39
N ARG A 39 11.86 -15.81 -14.61
CA ARG A 39 13.01 -16.56 -15.13
C ARG A 39 12.58 -17.65 -16.11
N VAL A 40 11.61 -18.48 -15.73
CA VAL A 40 11.09 -19.56 -16.60
C VAL A 40 10.35 -18.99 -17.80
N ALA A 41 9.51 -17.98 -17.62
CA ALA A 41 8.76 -17.34 -18.71
C ALA A 41 9.69 -16.73 -19.77
N ARG A 42 10.82 -16.15 -19.37
CA ARG A 42 11.85 -15.64 -20.30
C ARG A 42 12.52 -16.77 -21.07
N ALA A 43 12.89 -17.87 -20.39
CA ALA A 43 13.50 -19.04 -21.03
C ALA A 43 12.57 -19.72 -22.04
N GLU A 44 11.27 -19.74 -21.76
CA GLU A 44 10.25 -20.33 -22.65
C GLU A 44 9.64 -19.34 -23.66
N HIS A 45 10.17 -18.11 -23.75
CA HIS A 45 9.66 -17.04 -24.61
C HIS A 45 8.16 -16.73 -24.42
N LYS A 46 7.64 -16.88 -23.20
CA LYS A 46 6.24 -16.61 -22.82
C LYS A 46 6.05 -15.13 -22.48
N LEU A 47 6.08 -14.26 -23.50
CA LEU A 47 6.04 -12.79 -23.33
C LEU A 47 4.88 -12.28 -22.45
N THR A 48 3.69 -12.87 -22.57
CA THR A 48 2.53 -12.49 -21.74
C THR A 48 2.79 -12.70 -20.25
N LEU A 49 3.47 -13.80 -19.88
CA LEU A 49 3.83 -14.08 -18.49
C LEU A 49 4.94 -13.12 -18.02
N VAL A 50 5.92 -12.82 -18.89
CA VAL A 50 6.96 -11.82 -18.59
C VAL A 50 6.34 -10.47 -18.21
N THR A 51 5.47 -9.92 -19.08
CA THR A 51 4.81 -8.63 -18.81
C THR A 51 3.95 -8.67 -17.55
N PHE A 52 3.17 -9.74 -17.36
CA PHE A 52 2.33 -9.89 -16.17
C PHE A 52 3.17 -9.85 -14.88
N THR A 53 4.25 -10.63 -14.85
CA THR A 53 5.08 -10.77 -13.67
C THR A 53 5.85 -9.48 -13.35
N GLU A 54 6.36 -8.79 -14.37
CA GLU A 54 7.00 -7.48 -14.19
C GLU A 54 6.01 -6.43 -13.64
N HIS A 55 4.77 -6.42 -14.14
CA HIS A 55 3.72 -5.54 -13.63
C HIS A 55 3.33 -5.87 -12.19
N LEU A 56 3.23 -7.16 -11.84
CA LEU A 56 2.92 -7.60 -10.49
C LEU A 56 3.98 -7.11 -9.49
N MET A 57 5.25 -7.28 -9.84
CA MET A 57 6.37 -6.84 -9.00
C MET A 57 6.41 -5.31 -8.86
N LEU A 58 6.21 -4.58 -9.97
CA LEU A 58 6.14 -3.11 -9.94
C LEU A 58 4.98 -2.62 -9.07
N ARG A 59 3.82 -3.31 -9.11
CA ARG A 59 2.67 -2.97 -8.28
C ARG A 59 2.99 -3.11 -6.79
N ALA A 60 3.59 -4.23 -6.37
CA ALA A 60 3.97 -4.44 -4.98
C ALA A 60 4.94 -3.35 -4.50
N TRP A 61 5.99 -3.05 -5.28
CA TRP A 61 6.94 -1.98 -4.95
C TRP A 61 6.26 -0.62 -4.84
N THR A 62 5.38 -0.26 -5.78
CA THR A 62 4.68 1.03 -5.77
C THR A 62 3.74 1.15 -4.56
N ASP A 63 3.05 0.07 -4.24
CA ASP A 63 2.18 0.00 -3.08
C ASP A 63 2.99 0.22 -1.78
N GLU A 64 4.10 -0.51 -1.61
CA GLU A 64 4.89 -0.49 -0.38
C GLU A 64 5.71 0.78 -0.18
N VAL A 65 6.33 1.29 -1.25
CA VAL A 65 7.28 2.41 -1.16
C VAL A 65 6.58 3.76 -1.31
N VAL A 66 5.45 3.81 -2.02
CA VAL A 66 4.76 5.07 -2.32
C VAL A 66 3.39 5.13 -1.66
N PHE A 67 2.48 4.21 -1.98
CA PHE A 67 1.09 4.38 -1.62
C PHE A 67 0.79 4.12 -0.14
N TYR A 68 1.36 3.09 0.47
CA TYR A 68 1.10 2.81 1.89
C TYR A 68 1.64 3.91 2.80
N PRO A 69 2.90 4.39 2.65
CA PRO A 69 3.40 5.50 3.45
C PRO A 69 2.60 6.78 3.25
N ALA A 70 2.23 7.10 2.00
CA ALA A 70 1.43 8.29 1.71
C ALA A 70 0.03 8.21 2.33
N ALA A 71 -0.64 7.06 2.23
CA ALA A 71 -1.96 6.85 2.84
C ALA A 71 -1.91 6.97 4.37
N ILE A 72 -0.89 6.38 5.00
CA ILE A 72 -0.69 6.48 6.46
C ILE A 72 -0.44 7.94 6.86
N LEU A 73 0.43 8.67 6.15
CA LEU A 73 0.70 10.08 6.41
C LEU A 73 -0.58 10.93 6.34
N ILE A 74 -1.40 10.73 5.31
CA ILE A 74 -2.69 11.42 5.16
C ILE A 74 -3.62 11.07 6.32
N GLY A 75 -3.67 9.81 6.74
CA GLY A 75 -4.46 9.35 7.89
C GLY A 75 -4.05 10.06 9.19
N GLU A 76 -2.75 10.12 9.48
CA GLU A 76 -2.21 10.81 10.66
C GLU A 76 -2.48 12.33 10.60
N TYR A 77 -2.33 12.94 9.43
CA TYR A 77 -2.70 14.34 9.23
C TYR A 77 -4.18 14.59 9.53
N LEU A 78 -5.08 13.75 9.02
CA LEU A 78 -6.51 13.88 9.27
C LEU A 78 -6.85 13.69 10.75
N LYS A 79 -6.21 12.75 11.46
CA LYS A 79 -6.38 12.60 12.92
C LYS A 79 -6.04 13.88 13.66
N LEU A 80 -4.89 14.49 13.36
CA LEU A 80 -4.47 15.74 13.97
C LEU A 80 -5.48 16.86 13.70
N ARG A 81 -5.97 16.94 12.46
CA ARG A 81 -6.98 17.95 12.08
C ARG A 81 -8.31 17.73 12.78
N PHE A 82 -8.77 16.50 12.99
CA PHE A 82 -10.02 16.24 13.70
C PHE A 82 -9.88 16.33 15.23
N ASN A 83 -8.72 15.99 15.79
CA ASN A 83 -8.47 16.04 17.24
C ASN A 83 -8.13 17.46 17.71
N GLY A 84 -7.44 18.27 16.91
CA GLY A 84 -7.15 19.67 17.22
C GLY A 84 -8.38 20.57 17.31
N HIS A 85 -9.55 20.15 16.78
CA HIS A 85 -10.82 20.85 16.97
C HIS A 85 -11.48 20.56 18.34
N ALA A 86 -11.09 19.47 19.03
CA ALA A 86 -11.69 19.09 20.30
C ALA A 86 -11.14 19.88 21.50
N GLU A 87 -9.94 20.44 21.39
CA GLU A 87 -9.32 21.28 22.44
C GLU A 87 -9.69 22.77 22.34
N SER A 88 -10.30 23.20 21.23
CA SER A 88 -10.78 24.59 21.03
C SER A 88 -12.19 24.83 21.59
N ILE A 89 -12.86 23.80 22.14
CA ILE A 89 -14.22 23.89 22.71
C ILE A 89 -14.21 23.35 24.15
N LYS A 90 -13.25 23.79 24.96
CA LYS A 90 -13.29 23.70 26.42
C LYS A 90 -12.99 25.05 27.04
#